data_AF-A0A7K4CBZ0-F1
#
_entry.id   AF-A0A7K4CBZ0-F1
#
_cell.length_a   1.000
_cell.length_b   1.000
_cell.length_c   1.000
_cell.angle_alpha   90.00
_cell.angle_beta   90.00
_cell.angle_gamma   90.00
#
_symmetry.space_group_name_H-M   'P 1'
#
loop_
_entity.id
_entity.type
_entity.pdbx_description
1 polymer ?
#
loop_
_entity_poly.entity_id
_entity_poly.type
_entity_poly.pdbx_seq_one_letter_code
_entity_poly.pdbx_strand_id
1 'polypeptide(L)'
;MSSAGLIRITRPVNSFAAGIAAIVAYYIASGMIIPEVLLLLAIVFLVTAAGNVINDYFDVEIDRVNRPDRPIPSGLVTLSAARAFAVILFL
;
A
#
# COMPACT_ATOMS: atom_id res chain seq x y z
N MET A 1 18.38 1.92 -2.26
CA MET A 1 17.08 1.23 -2.14
C MET A 1 16.88 0.32 -3.32
N SER A 2 16.15 -0.77 -3.14
CA SER A 2 15.77 -1.67 -4.21
C SER A 2 14.34 -1.39 -4.70
N SER A 3 14.14 -1.39 -6.02
CA SER A 3 12.81 -1.31 -6.64
C SER A 3 11.90 -2.46 -6.18
N ALA A 4 12.48 -3.66 -5.97
CA ALA A 4 11.73 -4.79 -5.41
C ALA A 4 11.29 -4.53 -3.97
N GLY A 5 12.09 -3.81 -3.17
CA GLY A 5 11.73 -3.38 -1.82
C GLY A 5 10.55 -2.40 -1.82
N LEU A 6 10.58 -1.42 -2.74
CA LEU A 6 9.49 -0.46 -2.93
C LEU A 6 8.19 -1.13 -3.37
N ILE A 7 8.24 -2.13 -4.24
CA ILE A 7 7.03 -2.88 -4.62
C ILE A 7 6.56 -3.72 -3.42
N ARG A 8 7.45 -4.45 -2.75
CA ARG A 8 7.10 -5.33 -1.63
C ARG A 8 6.46 -4.58 -0.46
N ILE A 9 6.95 -3.39 -0.12
CA ILE A 9 6.43 -2.60 1.01
C ILE A 9 4.98 -2.13 0.80
N THR A 10 4.52 -1.98 -0.45
CA THR A 10 3.11 -1.65 -0.74
C THR A 10 2.13 -2.78 -0.47
N ARG A 11 2.62 -4.03 -0.33
CA ARG A 11 1.84 -5.26 -0.24
C ARG A 11 0.80 -5.34 -1.38
N PRO A 12 1.23 -5.49 -2.65
CA PRO A 12 0.40 -5.24 -3.83
C PRO A 12 -0.86 -6.13 -3.89
N VAL A 13 -0.77 -7.39 -3.45
CA VAL A 13 -1.94 -8.29 -3.38
C VAL A 13 -2.99 -7.77 -2.39
N ASN A 14 -2.56 -7.28 -1.22
CA ASN A 14 -3.45 -6.69 -0.22
C ASN A 14 -4.09 -5.40 -0.74
N SER A 15 -3.30 -4.51 -1.35
CA SER A 15 -3.80 -3.25 -1.89
C SER A 15 -4.77 -3.47 -3.05
N PHE A 16 -4.53 -4.47 -3.89
CA PHE A 16 -5.45 -4.86 -4.96
C PHE A 16 -6.74 -5.47 -4.41
N ALA A 17 -6.65 -6.36 -3.42
CA ALA A 17 -7.83 -6.92 -2.75
C ALA A 17 -8.71 -5.82 -2.12
N ALA A 18 -8.11 -4.79 -1.52
CA ALA A 18 -8.84 -3.63 -1.01
C ALA A 18 -9.59 -2.88 -2.13
N GLY A 19 -8.95 -2.68 -3.28
CA GLY A 19 -9.60 -2.08 -4.45
C GLY A 19 -10.80 -2.90 -4.96
N ILE A 20 -10.65 -4.22 -5.04
CA ILE A 20 -11.77 -5.12 -5.40
C ILE A 20 -12.90 -5.03 -4.39
N ALA A 21 -12.59 -5.02 -3.08
CA ALA A 21 -13.59 -4.88 -2.03
C ALA A 21 -14.38 -3.56 -2.18
N ALA A 22 -13.71 -2.47 -2.58
CA ALA A 22 -14.38 -1.20 -2.86
C ALA A 22 -15.32 -1.26 -4.07
N ILE A 23 -14.95 -1.98 -5.14
CA ILE A 23 -15.86 -2.23 -6.27
C ILE A 23 -17.09 -3.04 -5.83
N VAL A 24 -16.88 -4.08 -5.04
CA VAL A 24 -18.00 -4.90 -4.50
C VAL A 24 -18.93 -4.04 -3.65
N ALA A 25 -18.38 -3.18 -2.78
CA ALA A 25 -19.16 -2.25 -1.98
C ALA A 25 -19.96 -1.26 -2.85
N TYR A 26 -19.32 -0.71 -3.89
CA TYR A 26 -19.99 0.16 -4.86
C TYR A 26 -21.16 -0.55 -5.56
N TYR A 27 -20.97 -1.80 -5.99
CA TYR A 27 -22.03 -2.59 -6.62
C TYR A 27 -23.20 -2.86 -5.67
N ILE A 28 -22.91 -3.24 -4.42
CA ILE A 28 -23.95 -3.45 -3.40
C ILE A 28 -24.78 -2.18 -3.18
N ALA A 29 -24.13 -1.01 -3.16
CA ALA A 29 -24.78 0.26 -2.91
C ALA A 29 -25.56 0.82 -4.12
N SER A 30 -25.06 0.60 -5.35
CA SER A 30 -25.59 1.24 -6.56
C SER A 30 -26.36 0.30 -7.49
N GLY A 31 -26.13 -1.02 -7.40
CA GLY A 31 -26.63 -2.02 -8.35
C GLY A 31 -25.98 -1.96 -9.73
N MET A 32 -24.92 -1.16 -9.93
CA MET A 32 -24.29 -0.91 -11.23
C MET A 32 -22.78 -1.18 -11.19
N ILE A 33 -22.20 -1.44 -12.36
CA ILE A 33 -20.76 -1.40 -12.60
C ILE A 33 -20.54 -0.48 -13.80
N ILE A 34 -19.88 0.65 -13.57
CA ILE A 34 -19.56 1.66 -14.59
C ILE A 34 -18.04 1.75 -14.76
N PRO A 35 -17.52 2.25 -15.90
CA PRO A 35 -16.08 2.31 -16.15
C PRO A 35 -15.25 3.00 -15.05
N GLU A 36 -15.83 3.96 -14.32
CA GLU A 36 -15.22 4.73 -13.24
C GLU A 36 -14.82 3.87 -12.03
N VAL A 37 -15.34 2.65 -11.89
CA VAL A 37 -14.89 1.73 -10.84
C VAL A 37 -13.41 1.34 -10.98
N LEU A 38 -12.82 1.48 -12.17
CA LEU A 38 -11.39 1.31 -12.38
C LEU A 38 -10.59 2.42 -11.71
N LEU A 39 -11.10 3.66 -11.72
CA LEU A 39 -10.50 4.77 -10.98
C LEU A 39 -10.64 4.56 -9.48
N LEU A 40 -11.81 4.07 -9.02
CA LEU A 40 -12.00 3.67 -7.62
C LEU A 40 -10.97 2.62 -7.18
N LEU A 41 -10.76 1.58 -7.99
CA LEU A 41 -9.75 0.55 -7.71
C LEU A 41 -8.35 1.15 -7.62
N ALA A 42 -7.96 2.01 -8.56
CA ALA A 42 -6.65 2.65 -8.56
C ALA A 42 -6.45 3.52 -7.31
N ILE A 43 -7.43 4.35 -6.95
CA ILE A 43 -7.38 5.21 -5.75
C ILE A 43 -7.24 4.35 -4.49
N VAL A 44 -8.11 3.35 -4.32
CA VAL A 44 -8.09 2.51 -3.12
C VAL A 44 -6.81 1.68 -3.04
N PHE A 45 -6.30 1.19 -4.18
CA PHE A 45 -4.99 0.53 -4.25
C PHE A 45 -3.88 1.46 -3.73
N LEU A 46 -3.80 2.70 -4.25
CA LEU A 46 -2.73 3.65 -3.91
C LEU A 46 -2.81 4.07 -2.44
N VAL A 47 -4.01 4.39 -1.93
CA VAL A 47 -4.23 4.75 -0.53
C VAL A 47 -3.88 3.59 0.40
N THR A 48 -4.26 2.36 0.05
CA THR A 48 -3.91 1.16 0.85
C THR A 48 -2.41 0.89 0.83
N ALA A 49 -1.77 1.04 -0.34
CA ALA A 49 -0.32 0.93 -0.47
C ALA A 49 0.38 1.98 0.40
N ALA A 50 -0.06 3.23 0.36
CA ALA A 50 0.48 4.32 1.17
C ALA A 50 0.34 4.04 2.67
N GLY A 51 -0.83 3.54 3.10
CA GLY A 51 -1.07 3.09 4.47
C GLY A 51 -0.13 1.96 4.90
N ASN A 52 0.12 0.98 4.04
CA ASN A 52 1.11 -0.08 4.32
C ASN A 52 2.53 0.48 4.48
N VAL A 53 2.95 1.44 3.65
CA VAL A 53 4.27 2.08 3.77
C VAL A 53 4.39 2.89 5.05
N ILE A 54 3.35 3.67 5.41
CA ILE A 54 3.32 4.44 6.67
C ILE A 54 3.39 3.51 7.88
N ASN A 55 2.65 2.41 7.87
CA ASN A 55 2.67 1.43 8.97
C ASN A 55 4.09 0.88 9.18
N ASP A 56 4.73 0.39 8.11
CA ASP A 56 6.10 -0.13 8.20
C ASP A 56 7.11 0.98 8.60
N TYR A 57 6.88 2.26 8.23
CA TYR A 57 7.74 3.38 8.62
C TYR A 57 7.73 3.62 10.13
N PHE A 58 6.54 3.65 10.75
CA PHE A 58 6.42 3.87 12.20
C PHE A 58 6.76 2.62 13.03
N ASP A 59 6.52 1.44 12.48
CA ASP A 59 6.79 0.16 13.15
C ASP A 59 8.27 -0.28 13.06
N VAL A 60 9.17 0.52 12.49
CA VAL A 60 10.56 0.11 12.20
C VAL A 60 11.30 -0.51 13.40
N GLU A 61 11.15 0.05 14.61
CA GLU A 61 11.83 -0.49 15.80
C GLU A 61 11.20 -1.82 16.26
N ILE A 62 9.88 -1.94 16.13
CA ILE A 62 9.14 -3.17 16.47
C ILE A 62 9.47 -4.26 15.45
N ASP A 63 9.51 -3.91 14.16
CA ASP A 63 9.78 -4.83 13.06
C ASP A 63 11.24 -5.28 13.03
N ARG A 64 12.20 -4.47 13.50
CA ARG A 64 13.59 -4.94 13.69
C ARG A 64 13.68 -6.18 14.57
N VAL A 65 12.80 -6.32 15.55
CA VAL A 65 12.74 -7.49 16.44
C VAL A 65 11.83 -8.57 15.87
N ASN A 66 10.61 -8.20 15.44
CA ASN A 66 9.57 -9.18 15.11
C ASN A 66 9.60 -9.66 13.65
N ARG A 67 10.06 -8.82 12.71
CA ARG A 67 10.00 -9.06 11.26
C ARG A 67 11.22 -8.45 10.56
N PRO A 68 12.46 -8.88 10.90
CA PRO A 68 13.69 -8.25 10.44
C PRO A 68 13.88 -8.32 8.92
N ASP A 69 13.18 -9.22 8.23
CA ASP A 69 13.19 -9.37 6.78
C ASP A 69 12.34 -8.32 6.05
N ARG A 70 11.55 -7.50 6.76
CA ARG A 70 10.73 -6.45 6.15
C ARG A 70 11.59 -5.42 5.41
N PRO A 71 11.04 -4.73 4.40
CA PRO A 71 11.83 -3.85 3.54
C PRO A 71 12.61 -2.75 4.25
N ILE A 72 12.07 -2.15 5.32
CA ILE A 72 12.78 -1.11 6.08
C ILE A 72 13.86 -1.71 7.00
N PRO A 73 13.58 -2.65 7.93
CA PRO A 73 14.60 -3.24 8.78
C PRO A 73 15.73 -3.95 8.03
N SER A 74 15.43 -4.62 6.92
CA SER A 74 16.43 -5.32 6.09
C SER A 74 17.30 -4.37 5.23
N GLY A 75 17.01 -3.07 5.24
CA GLY A 75 17.76 -2.06 4.48
C GLY A 75 17.41 -1.97 2.99
N LEU A 76 16.42 -2.72 2.50
CA LEU A 76 15.96 -2.63 1.11
C LEU A 76 15.33 -1.27 0.80
N VAL A 77 14.69 -0.64 1.80
CA VAL A 77 14.03 0.66 1.74
C VAL A 77 14.51 1.51 2.92
N THR A 78 14.98 2.73 2.67
CA THR A 78 15.38 3.65 3.75
C THR A 78 14.14 4.34 4.34
N LEU A 79 14.22 4.78 5.60
CA LEU A 79 13.14 5.56 6.23
C LEU A 79 12.80 6.83 5.43
N SER A 80 13.81 7.60 5.02
CA SER A 80 13.61 8.83 4.24
C SER A 80 12.80 8.59 2.96
N ALA A 81 13.06 7.47 2.30
CA ALA A 81 12.40 7.16 1.05
C ALA A 81 11.07 6.44 1.23
N ALA A 82 10.89 5.65 2.29
CA ALA A 82 9.55 5.18 2.68
C ALA A 82 8.62 6.37 2.93
N ARG A 83 9.09 7.42 3.63
CA ARG A 83 8.33 8.65 3.84
C ARG A 83 8.00 9.35 2.52
N ALA A 84 8.99 9.59 1.65
CA ALA A 84 8.76 10.23 0.36
C ALA A 84 7.80 9.41 -0.52
N PHE A 85 7.96 8.09 -0.54
CA PHE A 85 7.13 7.19 -1.32
C PHE A 85 5.70 7.14 -0.80
N ALA A 86 5.48 7.11 0.51
CA ALA A 86 4.15 7.23 1.10
C ALA A 86 3.45 8.53 0.67
N VAL A 87 4.16 9.68 0.71
CA VAL A 87 3.60 10.96 0.24
C VAL A 87 3.22 10.90 -1.24
N ILE A 88 4.09 10.33 -2.09
CA ILE A 88 3.81 10.16 -3.52
C ILE A 88 2.58 9.28 -3.76
N LEU A 89 2.39 8.21 -2.98
CA LEU A 89 1.24 7.32 -3.12
C LEU A 89 -0.09 7.95 -2.67
N PHE A 90 -0.05 9.00 -1.82
CA PHE A 90 -1.26 9.73 -1.40
C PHE A 90 -1.68 10.85 -2.36
N LEU A 91 -0.77 11.34 -3.20
CA LEU A 91 -0.99 12.44 -4.15
C LEU A 91 -1.39 11.91 -5.53
#